data_AF-A0A6V7X5M2-F1
#
_entry.id   AF-A0A6V7X5M2-F1
#
_cell.length_a   1.000
_cell.length_b   1.000
_cell.length_c   1.000
_cell.angle_alpha   90.00
_cell.angle_beta   90.00
_cell.angle_gamma   90.00
#
_symmetry.space_group_name_H-M   'P 1'
#
loop_
_entity.id
_entity.type
_entity.pdbx_description
1 polymer ?
#
loop_
_entity_poly.entity_id
_entity_poly.type
_entity_poly.pdbx_seq_one_letter_code
_entity_poly.pdbx_strand_id
1 'polypeptide(L)'
;MSTDLLDILFKLDYFVCLLLGFPLNIILIILIIFTTPKEMKTHSRILLQNCVLDILLLTIQMFIEGYFISDAELNTITILPNGILISFMKDKFNPFICYIVLMFWEYTSSLNFNGVCVQFIYRYLVLNRNMKINFRRYLYIFSIALFLTSILILDFIFSYPYSFGGIKNFDNFNKTLSYIQYANVGTNMSFIPMALSEIFLYLIIIVCGFKMVRFVSLNTNLDGNFEKIEQATNKSFDNFGRCTIYCHSRRLLSYVF
;
A
#
# COMPACT_ATOMS: atom_id res chain seq x y z
N MET A 1 -4.35 -25.72 1.40
CA MET A 1 -3.72 -25.46 0.09
C MET A 1 -2.31 -26.04 0.14
N SER A 2 -1.80 -26.73 -0.90
CA SER A 2 -0.42 -27.22 -0.86
C SER A 2 0.54 -26.02 -0.86
N THR A 3 1.62 -26.11 -0.07
CA THR A 3 2.66 -25.08 0.05
C THR A 3 3.23 -24.67 -1.31
N ASP A 4 3.33 -25.64 -2.23
CA ASP A 4 3.86 -25.42 -3.57
C ASP A 4 2.98 -24.51 -4.43
N LEU A 5 1.65 -24.61 -4.29
CA LEU A 5 0.72 -23.75 -5.04
C LEU A 5 0.80 -22.30 -4.54
N LEU A 6 0.95 -22.12 -3.22
CA LEU A 6 1.08 -20.80 -2.60
C LEU A 6 2.38 -20.11 -3.07
N ASP A 7 3.49 -20.83 -3.07
CA ASP A 7 4.78 -20.33 -3.56
C ASP A 7 4.74 -19.95 -5.04
N ILE A 8 4.07 -20.74 -5.88
CA ILE A 8 3.88 -20.42 -7.31
C ILE A 8 3.06 -19.15 -7.47
N LEU A 9 1.95 -19.03 -6.73
CA LEU A 9 1.09 -17.86 -6.79
C LEU A 9 1.81 -16.58 -6.37
N PHE A 10 2.65 -16.64 -5.32
CA PHE A 10 3.44 -15.50 -4.88
C PHE A 10 4.51 -15.10 -5.91
N LYS A 11 5.26 -16.06 -6.46
CA LYS A 11 6.25 -15.79 -7.51
C LYS A 11 5.60 -15.18 -8.75
N LEU A 12 4.40 -15.63 -9.11
CA LEU A 12 3.67 -15.12 -10.26
C LEU A 12 3.17 -13.69 -10.02
N ASP A 13 2.56 -13.42 -8.87
CA ASP A 13 2.09 -12.07 -8.49
C ASP A 13 3.25 -11.07 -8.50
N TYR A 14 4.35 -11.48 -7.87
CA TYR A 14 5.61 -10.75 -7.85
C TYR A 14 6.13 -10.41 -9.26
N PHE A 15 6.18 -11.41 -10.14
CA PHE A 15 6.68 -11.24 -11.51
C PHE A 15 5.78 -10.30 -12.32
N VAL A 16 4.46 -10.42 -12.16
CA VAL A 16 3.47 -9.55 -12.82
C VAL A 16 3.60 -8.11 -12.34
N CYS A 17 3.69 -7.88 -11.03
CA CYS A 17 3.87 -6.55 -10.44
C CYS A 17 5.16 -5.89 -10.91
N LEU A 18 6.26 -6.65 -11.01
CA LEU A 18 7.54 -6.11 -11.45
C LEU A 18 7.54 -5.80 -12.95
N LEU A 19 7.13 -6.76 -13.79
CA LEU A 19 7.14 -6.60 -15.25
C LEU A 19 6.15 -5.57 -15.75
N LEU A 20 5.00 -5.38 -15.09
CA LEU A 20 4.03 -4.37 -15.49
C LEU A 20 4.29 -3.05 -14.76
N GLY A 21 4.52 -3.10 -13.45
CA GLY A 21 4.63 -1.91 -12.61
C GLY A 21 5.83 -1.03 -12.96
N PHE A 22 7.02 -1.60 -13.13
CA PHE A 22 8.20 -0.79 -13.47
C PHE A 22 8.09 -0.11 -14.84
N PRO A 23 7.83 -0.84 -15.95
CA PRO A 23 7.73 -0.21 -17.26
C PRO A 23 6.59 0.81 -17.34
N LEU A 24 5.43 0.52 -16.76
CA LEU A 24 4.30 1.46 -16.78
C LEU A 24 4.62 2.75 -16.03
N ASN A 25 5.27 2.67 -14.85
CA ASN A 25 5.68 3.86 -14.12
C ASN A 25 6.77 4.65 -14.87
N ILE A 26 7.73 3.98 -15.50
CA ILE A 26 8.75 4.65 -16.33
C ILE A 26 8.12 5.34 -17.54
N ILE A 27 7.22 4.67 -18.26
CA ILE A 27 6.47 5.25 -19.39
C ILE A 27 5.68 6.47 -18.91
N LEU A 28 5.02 6.38 -17.76
CA LEU A 28 4.25 7.48 -17.19
C LEU A 28 5.16 8.67 -16.85
N ILE A 29 6.35 8.44 -16.28
CA ILE A 29 7.36 9.49 -16.03
C ILE A 29 7.76 10.18 -17.34
N ILE A 30 8.06 9.39 -18.39
CA ILE A 30 8.42 9.91 -19.72
C ILE A 30 7.27 10.78 -20.26
N LEU A 31 6.03 10.29 -20.24
CA LEU A 31 4.85 11.04 -20.68
C LEU A 31 4.66 12.33 -19.88
N ILE A 32 4.85 12.30 -18.56
CA ILE A 32 4.74 13.49 -17.72
C ILE A 32 5.78 14.54 -18.12
N ILE A 33 7.04 14.13 -18.33
CA ILE A 33 8.14 15.04 -18.66
C ILE A 33 7.97 15.65 -20.05
N PHE A 34 7.60 14.85 -21.04
CA PHE A 34 7.59 15.29 -22.45
C PHE A 34 6.25 15.82 -22.93
N THR A 35 5.12 15.43 -22.31
CA THR A 35 3.78 15.72 -22.85
C THR A 35 2.99 16.71 -21.98
N THR A 36 3.36 16.95 -20.72
CA THR A 36 2.54 17.82 -19.85
C THR A 36 2.66 19.31 -20.24
N PRO A 37 1.53 20.02 -20.46
CA PRO A 37 1.52 21.47 -20.60
C PRO A 37 1.99 22.20 -19.31
N LYS A 38 2.56 23.40 -19.49
CA LYS A 38 3.11 24.23 -18.39
C LYS A 38 2.06 24.60 -17.32
N GLU A 39 0.78 24.60 -17.66
CA GLU A 39 -0.33 24.96 -16.77
C GLU A 39 -0.61 23.87 -15.72
N MET A 40 -0.30 22.61 -16.02
CA MET A 40 -0.53 21.47 -15.12
C MET A 40 0.69 21.13 -14.26
N LYS A 41 1.70 22.01 -14.20
CA LYS A 41 2.98 21.77 -13.52
C LYS A 41 2.84 21.24 -12.09
N THR A 42 1.94 21.79 -11.29
CA THR A 42 1.74 21.31 -9.91
C THR A 42 1.18 19.89 -9.91
N HIS A 43 0.21 19.61 -10.77
CA HIS A 43 -0.39 18.29 -10.85
C HIS A 43 0.61 17.22 -11.34
N SER A 44 1.41 17.57 -12.34
CA SER A 44 2.46 16.70 -12.87
C SER A 44 3.59 16.43 -11.89
N ARG A 45 3.95 17.40 -11.05
CA ARG A 45 4.92 17.17 -9.96
C ARG A 45 4.39 16.16 -8.93
N ILE A 46 3.10 16.23 -8.63
CA ILE A 46 2.44 15.28 -7.71
C ILE A 46 2.38 13.88 -8.33
N LEU A 47 1.99 13.77 -9.60
CA LEU A 47 2.01 12.51 -10.34
C LEU A 47 3.42 11.91 -10.40
N LEU A 48 4.43 12.74 -10.72
CA LEU A 48 5.82 12.31 -10.77
C LEU A 48 6.31 11.78 -9.42
N GLN A 49 5.94 12.42 -8.32
CA GLN A 49 6.24 11.93 -6.97
C GLN A 49 5.66 10.53 -6.76
N ASN A 50 4.40 10.30 -7.13
CA ASN A 50 3.76 8.99 -6.96
C ASN A 50 4.44 7.92 -7.81
N CYS A 51 4.78 8.21 -9.08
CA CYS A 51 5.53 7.24 -9.89
C CYS A 51 6.88 6.87 -9.28
N VAL A 52 7.57 7.84 -8.66
CA VAL A 52 8.84 7.60 -7.96
C VAL A 52 8.63 6.74 -6.70
N LEU A 53 7.56 7.01 -5.94
CA LEU A 53 7.20 6.19 -4.77
C LEU A 53 6.80 4.77 -5.17
N ASP A 54 6.08 4.60 -6.28
CA ASP A 54 5.71 3.28 -6.83
C ASP A 54 6.95 2.50 -7.26
N ILE A 55 7.89 3.13 -7.98
CA ILE A 55 9.17 2.49 -8.35
C ILE A 55 9.98 2.14 -7.10
N LEU A 56 10.04 3.02 -6.12
CA LEU A 56 10.73 2.76 -4.85
C LEU A 56 10.10 1.57 -4.12
N LEU A 57 8.77 1.53 -4.03
CA LEU A 57 8.03 0.44 -3.40
C LEU A 57 8.26 -0.89 -4.13
N LEU A 58 8.13 -0.91 -5.46
CA LEU A 58 8.39 -2.11 -6.27
C LEU A 58 9.83 -2.60 -6.12
N THR A 59 10.79 -1.67 -6.04
CA THR A 59 12.20 -1.99 -5.78
C THR A 59 12.36 -2.61 -4.40
N ILE A 60 11.81 -2.00 -3.35
CA ILE A 60 11.89 -2.51 -1.99
C ILE A 60 11.20 -3.87 -1.88
N GLN A 61 10.03 -4.04 -2.51
CA GLN A 61 9.28 -5.29 -2.55
C GLN A 61 10.08 -6.43 -3.19
N MET A 62 10.89 -6.14 -4.21
CA MET A 62 11.83 -7.10 -4.79
C MET A 62 12.86 -7.62 -3.79
N PHE A 63 13.36 -6.74 -2.94
CA PHE A 63 14.34 -7.14 -1.94
C PHE A 63 13.68 -7.76 -0.71
N ILE A 64 12.50 -7.28 -0.33
CA ILE A 64 11.85 -7.50 0.96
C ILE A 64 10.34 -7.58 0.75
N GLU A 65 9.75 -8.72 1.05
CA GLU A 65 8.31 -8.91 1.08
C GLU A 65 7.92 -9.68 2.35
N GLY A 66 6.76 -9.40 2.91
CA GLY A 66 6.23 -10.15 4.05
C GLY A 66 4.96 -10.89 3.68
N TYR A 67 4.92 -12.20 3.92
CA TYR A 67 3.68 -12.97 3.87
C TYR A 67 3.11 -13.13 5.26
N PHE A 68 1.85 -12.77 5.42
CA PHE A 68 1.10 -13.04 6.63
C PHE A 68 0.46 -14.42 6.49
N ILE A 69 0.50 -15.22 7.53
CA ILE A 69 -0.18 -16.52 7.60
C ILE A 69 -0.93 -16.49 8.92
N SER A 70 -2.26 -16.61 8.88
CA SER A 70 -3.02 -16.79 10.10
C SER A 70 -3.05 -18.26 10.45
N ASP A 71 -3.06 -18.54 11.74
CA ASP A 71 -3.41 -19.85 12.25
C ASP A 71 -4.58 -19.63 13.21
N ALA A 72 -5.78 -19.97 12.73
CA ALA A 72 -7.01 -19.81 13.50
C ALA A 72 -7.06 -20.75 14.72
N GLU A 73 -6.41 -21.92 14.65
CA GLU A 73 -6.38 -22.89 15.75
C GLU A 73 -5.46 -22.40 16.88
N LEU A 74 -4.31 -21.83 16.50
CA LEU A 74 -3.35 -21.27 17.46
C LEU A 74 -3.62 -19.79 17.81
N ASN A 75 -4.62 -19.17 17.19
CA ASN A 75 -4.91 -17.72 17.28
C ASN A 75 -3.64 -16.88 17.08
N THR A 76 -2.85 -17.25 16.07
CA THR A 76 -1.57 -16.60 15.76
C THR A 76 -1.55 -16.01 14.36
N ILE A 77 -0.76 -14.96 14.17
CA ILE A 77 -0.36 -14.48 12.84
C ILE A 77 1.14 -14.64 12.75
N THR A 78 1.59 -15.36 11.74
CA THR A 78 3.00 -15.55 11.40
C THR A 78 3.34 -14.69 10.20
N ILE A 79 4.33 -13.81 10.34
CA ILE A 79 4.93 -13.13 9.20
C ILE A 79 6.15 -13.91 8.74
N LEU A 80 6.10 -14.39 7.50
CA LEU A 80 7.20 -15.00 6.81
C LEU A 80 7.85 -13.95 5.89
N PRO A 81 9.03 -13.42 6.23
CA PRO A 81 9.76 -12.55 5.33
C PRO A 81 10.27 -13.37 4.13
N ASN A 82 10.13 -12.80 2.94
CA ASN A 82 10.61 -13.32 1.67
C ASN A 82 11.30 -12.18 0.88
N GLY A 83 11.90 -12.53 -0.24
CA GLY A 83 12.57 -11.58 -1.13
C GLY A 83 14.06 -11.88 -1.29
N ILE A 84 14.67 -11.23 -2.27
CA ILE A 84 16.07 -11.48 -2.64
C ILE A 84 17.00 -11.24 -1.44
N LEU A 85 16.82 -10.12 -0.75
CA LEU A 85 17.67 -9.75 0.39
C LEU A 85 17.49 -10.74 1.55
N ILE A 86 16.25 -11.11 1.86
CA ILE A 86 15.96 -12.10 2.90
C ILE A 86 16.58 -13.47 2.57
N SER A 87 16.55 -13.88 1.30
CA SER A 87 17.15 -15.14 0.84
C SER A 87 18.67 -15.18 1.03
N PHE A 88 19.35 -14.06 0.78
CA PHE A 88 20.79 -13.92 1.05
C PHE A 88 21.12 -13.84 2.54
N MET A 89 20.16 -13.44 3.37
CA MET A 89 20.35 -13.22 4.81
C MET A 89 19.94 -14.41 5.68
N LYS A 90 19.40 -15.49 5.09
CA LYS A 90 18.83 -16.66 5.77
C LYS A 90 19.68 -17.22 6.92
N ASP A 91 20.99 -17.33 6.73
CA ASP A 91 21.87 -18.04 7.67
C ASP A 91 22.68 -17.12 8.60
N LYS A 92 22.59 -15.79 8.44
CA LYS A 92 23.59 -14.86 9.04
C LYS A 92 23.02 -13.70 9.84
N PHE A 93 21.71 -13.43 9.78
CA PHE A 93 21.15 -12.23 10.39
C PHE A 93 20.38 -12.47 11.69
N ASN A 94 20.52 -11.53 12.61
CA ASN A 94 19.71 -11.43 13.82
C ASN A 94 18.24 -11.25 13.38
N PRO A 95 17.29 -12.05 13.90
CA PRO A 95 15.90 -11.99 13.45
C PRO A 95 15.23 -10.64 13.77
N PHE A 96 15.78 -9.87 14.71
CA PHE A 96 15.42 -8.45 14.91
C PHE A 96 15.68 -7.57 13.69
N ILE A 97 16.78 -7.81 12.98
CA ILE A 97 17.11 -7.03 11.78
C ILE A 97 16.16 -7.40 10.64
N CYS A 98 15.81 -8.69 10.49
CA CYS A 98 14.75 -9.09 9.55
C CYS A 98 13.42 -8.39 9.87
N TYR A 99 13.08 -8.26 11.14
CA TYR A 99 11.91 -7.50 11.58
C TYR A 99 12.00 -6.01 11.21
N ILE A 100 13.12 -5.32 11.47
CA ILE A 100 13.30 -3.92 11.08
C ILE A 100 13.19 -3.73 9.56
N VAL A 101 13.78 -4.63 8.79
CA VAL A 101 13.75 -4.63 7.33
C VAL A 101 12.30 -4.80 6.82
N LEU A 102 11.53 -5.70 7.44
CA LEU A 102 10.10 -5.86 7.16
C LEU A 102 9.28 -4.61 7.52
N MET A 103 9.53 -4.00 8.68
CA MET A 103 8.86 -2.75 9.08
C MET A 103 9.17 -1.59 8.12
N PHE A 104 10.35 -1.58 7.51
CA PHE A 104 10.71 -0.61 6.48
C PHE A 104 9.93 -0.82 5.16
N TRP A 105 9.70 -2.09 4.77
CA TRP A 105 8.80 -2.40 3.66
C TRP A 105 7.38 -1.91 3.93
N GLU A 106 6.85 -2.21 5.12
CA GLU A 106 5.49 -1.80 5.52
C GLU A 106 5.35 -0.28 5.59
N TYR A 107 6.38 0.42 6.10
CA TYR A 107 6.45 1.88 6.07
C TYR A 107 6.36 2.42 4.64
N THR A 108 7.10 1.84 3.70
CA THR A 108 7.09 2.28 2.30
C THR A 108 5.73 2.03 1.65
N SER A 109 5.12 0.87 1.92
CA SER A 109 3.76 0.53 1.44
C SER A 109 2.73 1.54 1.97
N SER A 110 2.75 1.79 3.28
CA SER A 110 1.88 2.77 3.93
C SER A 110 2.10 4.19 3.41
N LEU A 111 3.35 4.60 3.18
CA LEU A 111 3.67 5.92 2.63
C LEU A 111 3.11 6.09 1.22
N ASN A 112 3.22 5.05 0.38
CA ASN A 112 2.68 5.07 -0.98
C ASN A 112 1.15 5.23 -0.97
N PHE A 113 0.48 4.45 -0.13
CA PHE A 113 -0.99 4.50 0.01
C PHE A 113 -1.48 5.87 0.54
N ASN A 114 -0.79 6.42 1.55
CA ASN A 114 -1.03 7.78 2.02
C ASN A 114 -0.78 8.83 0.93
N GLY A 115 0.23 8.64 0.07
CA GLY A 115 0.50 9.51 -1.08
C GLY A 115 -0.67 9.57 -2.06
N VAL A 116 -1.27 8.41 -2.38
CA VAL A 116 -2.50 8.34 -3.19
C VAL A 116 -3.65 9.07 -2.50
N CYS A 117 -3.87 8.83 -1.21
CA CYS A 117 -4.91 9.51 -0.44
C CYS A 117 -4.76 11.05 -0.45
N VAL A 118 -3.55 11.55 -0.18
CA VAL A 118 -3.23 12.98 -0.21
C VAL A 118 -3.44 13.57 -1.61
N GLN A 119 -3.14 12.83 -2.68
CA GLN A 119 -3.43 13.25 -4.05
C GLN A 119 -4.95 13.42 -4.30
N PHE A 120 -5.79 12.51 -3.79
CA PHE A 120 -7.24 12.62 -3.88
C PHE A 120 -7.78 13.81 -3.09
N ILE A 121 -7.29 14.04 -1.87
CA ILE A 121 -7.62 15.22 -1.06
C ILE A 121 -7.23 16.49 -1.83
N TYR A 122 -6.00 16.57 -2.35
CA TYR A 122 -5.52 17.71 -3.12
C TYR A 122 -6.43 18.02 -4.30
N ARG A 123 -6.75 17.02 -5.13
CA ARG A 123 -7.63 17.20 -6.29
C ARG A 123 -9.03 17.65 -5.88
N TYR A 124 -9.58 17.07 -4.80
CA TYR A 124 -10.87 17.47 -4.26
C TYR A 124 -10.88 18.95 -3.81
N LEU A 125 -9.85 19.40 -3.09
CA LEU A 125 -9.77 20.79 -2.64
C LEU A 125 -9.61 21.77 -3.79
N VAL A 126 -8.79 21.43 -4.80
CA VAL A 126 -8.60 22.29 -5.97
C VAL A 126 -9.86 22.34 -6.84
N LEU A 127 -10.48 21.19 -7.12
CA LEU A 127 -11.61 21.08 -8.05
C LEU A 127 -12.93 21.51 -7.39
N ASN A 128 -13.34 20.86 -6.30
CA ASN A 128 -14.66 21.05 -5.69
C ASN A 128 -14.74 22.27 -4.78
N ARG A 129 -13.61 22.70 -4.20
CA ARG A 129 -13.55 23.84 -3.26
C ARG A 129 -12.87 25.05 -3.88
N ASN A 130 -12.45 24.97 -5.14
CA ASN A 130 -11.75 26.03 -5.87
C ASN A 130 -10.56 26.62 -5.08
N MET A 131 -9.88 25.79 -4.30
CA MET A 131 -8.77 26.23 -3.47
C MET A 131 -7.49 26.31 -4.30
N LYS A 132 -6.83 27.48 -4.26
CA LYS A 132 -5.51 27.64 -4.87
C LYS A 132 -4.45 27.02 -3.96
N ILE A 133 -4.14 25.74 -4.20
CA ILE A 133 -3.09 25.00 -3.49
C ILE A 133 -1.84 24.97 -4.37
N ASN A 134 -0.76 25.59 -3.89
CA ASN A 134 0.54 25.49 -4.53
C ASN A 134 1.27 24.20 -4.09
N PHE A 135 2.36 23.87 -4.77
CA PHE A 135 3.14 22.67 -4.46
C PHE A 135 3.66 22.63 -3.01
N ARG A 136 4.01 23.79 -2.41
CA ARG A 136 4.46 23.85 -1.00
C ARG A 136 3.37 23.45 -0.01
N ARG A 137 2.13 23.92 -0.22
CA ARG A 137 0.98 23.52 0.62
C ARG A 137 0.64 22.05 0.44
N TYR A 138 0.75 21.52 -0.77
CA TYR A 138 0.63 20.09 -1.01
C TYR A 138 1.69 19.30 -0.22
N LEU A 139 2.96 19.71 -0.28
CA LEU A 139 4.03 19.06 0.48
C LEU A 139 3.76 19.09 1.99
N TYR A 140 3.16 20.17 2.53
CA TYR A 140 2.78 20.23 3.94
C TYR A 140 1.72 19.16 4.30
N ILE A 141 0.69 18.99 3.46
CA ILE A 141 -0.33 17.94 3.66
C ILE A 141 0.34 16.56 3.60
N PHE A 142 1.23 16.35 2.62
CA PHE A 142 1.98 15.10 2.48
C PHE A 142 2.91 14.85 3.68
N SER A 143 3.58 15.88 4.22
CA SER A 143 4.44 15.77 5.40
C SER A 143 3.66 15.40 6.66
N ILE A 144 2.42 15.89 6.82
CA ILE A 144 1.55 15.45 7.92
C ILE A 144 1.24 13.95 7.79
N ALA A 145 0.88 13.49 6.59
CA ALA A 145 0.61 12.08 6.35
C ALA A 145 1.86 11.21 6.61
N LEU A 146 3.04 11.67 6.18
CA LEU A 146 4.32 11.02 6.47
C LEU A 146 4.56 10.93 7.98
N PHE A 147 4.39 12.03 8.71
CA PHE A 147 4.59 12.07 10.15
C PHE A 147 3.68 11.10 10.90
N LEU A 148 2.38 11.06 10.54
CA LEU A 148 1.42 10.13 11.14
C LEU A 148 1.79 8.67 10.83
N THR A 149 2.21 8.39 9.59
CA THR A 149 2.68 7.06 9.20
C THR A 149 3.90 6.64 10.00
N SER A 150 4.86 7.56 10.20
CA SER A 150 6.05 7.29 11.02
C SER A 150 5.69 7.00 12.47
N ILE A 151 4.76 7.72 13.09
CA ILE A 151 4.32 7.44 14.47
C ILE A 151 3.74 6.04 14.57
N LEU A 152 2.84 5.68 13.64
CA LEU A 152 2.23 4.35 13.64
C LEU A 152 3.30 3.26 13.51
N ILE A 153 4.19 3.36 12.53
CA ILE A 153 5.23 2.34 12.32
C ILE A 153 6.22 2.28 13.49
N LEU A 154 6.56 3.40 14.11
CA LEU A 154 7.42 3.41 15.30
C LEU A 154 6.75 2.71 16.48
N ASP A 155 5.45 2.95 16.71
CA ASP A 155 4.69 2.22 17.71
C ASP A 155 4.74 0.70 17.43
N PHE A 156 4.61 0.30 16.16
CA PHE A 156 4.79 -1.10 15.79
C PHE A 156 6.18 -1.63 16.15
N ILE A 157 7.24 -0.92 15.73
CA ILE A 157 8.64 -1.31 15.97
C ILE A 157 8.93 -1.51 17.47
N PHE A 158 8.38 -0.66 18.34
CA PHE A 158 8.67 -0.73 19.78
C PHE A 158 7.73 -1.64 20.57
N SER A 159 6.45 -1.74 20.17
CA SER A 159 5.43 -2.45 20.94
C SER A 159 5.38 -3.95 20.60
N TYR A 160 5.70 -4.34 19.37
CA TYR A 160 5.47 -5.71 18.90
C TYR A 160 6.58 -6.73 19.16
N PRO A 161 7.89 -6.45 19.02
CA PRO A 161 8.90 -7.48 19.20
C PRO A 161 8.97 -8.02 20.65
N TYR A 162 8.40 -7.29 21.61
CA TYR A 162 8.41 -7.63 23.04
C TYR A 162 7.06 -8.12 23.58
N SER A 163 6.03 -8.24 22.73
CA SER A 163 4.68 -8.65 23.16
C SER A 163 4.27 -9.99 22.53
N PHE A 164 3.50 -10.79 23.29
CA PHE A 164 2.74 -11.97 22.86
C PHE A 164 3.38 -12.84 21.76
N GLY A 165 4.53 -13.48 22.04
CA GLY A 165 5.19 -14.42 21.13
C GLY A 165 6.52 -13.91 20.58
N GLY A 166 6.64 -12.61 20.32
CA GLY A 166 7.91 -11.98 19.93
C GLY A 166 8.52 -12.54 18.64
N ILE A 167 9.79 -12.20 18.43
CA ILE A 167 10.55 -12.66 17.26
C ILE A 167 11.10 -14.07 17.54
N LYS A 168 10.78 -15.05 16.67
CA LYS A 168 11.17 -16.46 16.84
C LYS A 168 11.84 -17.04 15.59
N ASN A 169 12.61 -18.10 15.77
CA ASN A 169 13.17 -18.91 14.67
C ASN A 169 12.38 -20.21 14.52
N PHE A 170 12.16 -20.68 13.28
CA PHE A 170 11.36 -21.90 13.02
C PHE A 170 12.22 -23.13 13.27
N ASP A 171 11.86 -23.95 14.27
CA ASP A 171 12.55 -25.23 14.49
C ASP A 171 12.05 -26.34 13.53
N ASN A 172 10.79 -26.25 13.04
CA ASN A 172 10.10 -27.37 12.35
C ASN A 172 9.69 -27.13 10.87
N PHE A 173 9.63 -25.90 10.37
CA PHE A 173 9.35 -25.62 8.94
C PHE A 173 10.66 -25.32 8.21
N ASN A 174 11.25 -26.33 7.56
CA ASN A 174 12.38 -26.20 6.63
C ASN A 174 13.47 -25.15 7.00
N LYS A 175 13.88 -25.16 8.28
CA LYS A 175 15.13 -24.70 8.94
C LYS A 175 15.90 -23.46 8.48
N THR A 176 15.39 -22.58 7.63
CA THR A 176 16.23 -21.50 7.06
C THR A 176 15.61 -20.11 7.04
N LEU A 177 14.41 -19.90 7.61
CA LEU A 177 13.79 -18.57 7.64
C LEU A 177 13.40 -18.17 9.06
N SER A 178 13.92 -17.01 9.48
CA SER A 178 13.41 -16.29 10.64
C SER A 178 11.98 -15.82 10.35
N TYR A 179 11.10 -15.85 11.36
CA TYR A 179 9.72 -15.39 11.22
C TYR A 179 9.32 -14.56 12.43
N ILE A 180 8.25 -13.78 12.30
CA ILE A 180 7.67 -13.06 13.43
C ILE A 180 6.34 -13.70 13.73
N GLN A 181 6.15 -14.20 14.96
CA GLN A 181 4.89 -14.79 15.37
C GLN A 181 4.20 -13.90 16.39
N TYR A 182 2.97 -13.53 16.09
CA TYR A 182 2.07 -12.90 17.03
C TYR A 182 1.12 -13.96 17.57
N ALA A 183 1.19 -14.24 18.87
CA ALA A 183 0.23 -15.06 19.57
C ALA A 183 -0.91 -14.20 20.16
N ASN A 184 -2.04 -14.82 20.44
CA ASN A 184 -3.20 -14.17 21.08
C ASN A 184 -3.71 -12.94 20.32
N VAL A 185 -3.78 -13.05 18.98
CA VAL A 185 -4.25 -11.97 18.11
C VAL A 185 -5.70 -11.59 18.45
N GLY A 186 -6.55 -12.58 18.73
CA GLY A 186 -7.96 -12.39 19.07
C GLY A 186 -8.27 -11.60 20.35
N THR A 187 -7.29 -11.32 21.22
CA THR A 187 -7.50 -10.49 22.43
C THR A 187 -7.00 -9.06 22.28
N ASN A 188 -6.29 -8.71 21.20
CA ASN A 188 -5.53 -7.46 21.14
C ASN A 188 -6.14 -6.40 20.23
N MET A 189 -6.42 -5.25 20.85
CA MET A 189 -6.79 -3.97 20.25
C MET A 189 -5.77 -3.40 19.25
N SER A 190 -4.66 -4.06 18.92
CA SER A 190 -3.55 -3.45 18.18
C SER A 190 -3.65 -3.59 16.65
N PHE A 191 -4.29 -4.65 16.14
CA PHE A 191 -4.60 -4.78 14.70
C PHE A 191 -5.80 -3.92 14.26
N ILE A 192 -6.70 -3.60 15.20
CA ILE A 192 -7.89 -2.80 14.92
C ILE A 192 -7.51 -1.37 14.44
N PRO A 193 -6.62 -0.62 15.10
CA PRO A 193 -6.14 0.68 14.63
C PRO A 193 -5.53 0.63 13.23
N MET A 194 -4.76 -0.42 12.92
CA MET A 194 -4.15 -0.57 11.60
C MET A 194 -5.24 -0.77 10.53
N ALA A 195 -6.12 -1.74 10.72
CA ALA A 195 -7.23 -1.99 9.80
C ALA A 195 -8.14 -0.75 9.66
N LEU A 196 -8.47 -0.08 10.77
CA LEU A 196 -9.25 1.15 10.77
C LEU A 196 -8.53 2.28 10.03
N SER A 197 -7.21 2.40 10.16
CA SER A 197 -6.43 3.41 9.44
C SER A 197 -6.48 3.17 7.93
N GLU A 198 -6.34 1.93 7.47
CA GLU A 198 -6.46 1.59 6.06
C GLU A 198 -7.88 1.83 5.54
N ILE A 199 -8.91 1.35 6.26
CA ILE A 199 -10.32 1.57 5.92
C ILE A 199 -10.61 3.07 5.81
N PHE A 200 -10.08 3.87 6.73
CA PHE A 200 -10.26 5.31 6.72
C PHE A 200 -9.63 5.97 5.49
N LEU A 201 -8.45 5.54 5.08
CA LEU A 201 -7.80 6.02 3.85
C LEU A 201 -8.62 5.63 2.60
N TYR A 202 -9.15 4.41 2.53
CA TYR A 202 -10.06 4.01 1.45
C TYR A 202 -11.33 4.88 1.43
N LEU A 203 -11.94 5.12 2.58
CA LEU A 203 -13.11 5.98 2.69
C LEU A 203 -12.82 7.39 2.18
N ILE A 204 -11.64 7.96 2.51
CA ILE A 204 -11.23 9.26 1.97
C ILE A 204 -11.13 9.21 0.44
N ILE A 205 -10.45 8.21 -0.12
CA ILE A 205 -10.28 8.08 -1.57
C ILE A 205 -11.64 7.98 -2.27
N ILE A 206 -12.53 7.14 -1.74
CA ILE A 206 -13.88 6.93 -2.30
C ILE A 206 -14.70 8.23 -2.21
N VAL A 207 -14.74 8.88 -1.04
CA VAL A 207 -15.53 10.11 -0.84
C VAL A 207 -15.00 11.25 -1.71
N CYS A 208 -13.69 11.46 -1.76
CA CYS A 208 -13.07 12.47 -2.61
C CYS A 208 -13.31 12.15 -4.09
N GLY A 209 -13.11 10.89 -4.51
CA GLY A 209 -13.34 10.42 -5.87
C GLY A 209 -14.76 10.68 -6.34
N PHE A 210 -15.75 10.21 -5.57
CA PHE A 210 -17.16 10.40 -5.87
C PHE A 210 -17.55 11.89 -5.98
N LYS A 211 -17.11 12.72 -5.03
CA LYS A 211 -17.40 14.16 -5.06
C LYS A 211 -16.76 14.84 -6.28
N MET A 212 -15.55 14.46 -6.67
CA MET A 212 -14.89 15.01 -7.86
C MET A 212 -15.66 14.67 -9.13
N VAL A 213 -16.03 13.39 -9.32
CA VAL A 213 -16.80 12.94 -10.49
C VAL A 213 -18.13 13.70 -10.59
N ARG A 214 -18.86 13.80 -9.48
CA ARG A 214 -20.12 14.55 -9.42
C ARG A 214 -19.93 16.04 -9.75
N PHE A 215 -18.84 16.66 -9.30
CA PHE A 215 -18.56 18.06 -9.60
C PHE A 215 -18.25 18.28 -11.09
N VAL A 216 -17.43 17.44 -11.71
CA VAL A 216 -17.15 17.54 -13.15
C VAL A 216 -18.45 17.40 -13.94
N SER A 217 -19.28 16.42 -13.58
CA SER A 217 -20.58 16.18 -14.19
C SER A 217 -21.46 17.44 -14.23
N LEU A 218 -21.71 18.03 -13.06
CA LEU A 218 -22.61 19.17 -12.92
C LEU A 218 -22.13 20.44 -13.65
N ASN A 219 -20.83 20.54 -13.95
CA ASN A 219 -20.23 21.75 -14.53
C ASN A 219 -19.83 21.61 -16.00
N THR A 220 -19.99 20.44 -16.63
CA THR A 220 -19.55 20.20 -18.02
C THR A 220 -20.69 20.06 -19.04
N ASN A 221 -21.96 20.20 -18.64
CA ASN A 221 -23.14 20.04 -19.52
C ASN A 221 -23.06 18.78 -20.41
N LEU A 222 -22.44 17.71 -19.91
CA LEU A 222 -22.20 16.45 -20.63
C LEU A 222 -23.35 15.45 -20.46
N ASP A 223 -24.60 15.92 -20.39
CA ASP A 223 -25.76 15.15 -19.94
C ASP A 223 -25.98 13.83 -20.71
N GLY A 224 -25.66 13.77 -22.02
CA GLY A 224 -25.85 12.57 -22.84
C GLY A 224 -24.70 11.54 -22.80
N ASN A 225 -23.48 11.95 -22.45
CA ASN A 225 -22.33 11.03 -22.28
C ASN A 225 -22.07 10.71 -20.80
N PHE A 226 -22.78 11.38 -19.89
CA PHE A 226 -22.61 11.23 -18.46
C PHE A 226 -22.99 9.85 -17.96
N GLU A 227 -24.09 9.26 -18.42
CA GLU A 227 -24.48 7.91 -17.98
C GLU A 227 -23.40 6.87 -18.34
N LYS A 228 -22.75 7.04 -19.50
CA LYS A 228 -21.64 6.17 -19.95
C LYS A 228 -20.35 6.43 -19.18
N ILE A 229 -20.00 7.70 -18.91
CA ILE A 229 -18.80 8.05 -18.14
C ILE A 229 -19.00 7.70 -16.67
N GLU A 230 -20.17 7.94 -16.09
CA GLU A 230 -20.54 7.53 -14.74
C GLU A 230 -20.54 6.01 -14.62
N GLN A 231 -21.12 5.28 -15.57
CA GLN A 231 -21.01 3.82 -15.60
C GLN A 231 -19.56 3.35 -15.75
N ALA A 232 -18.76 3.95 -16.64
CA ALA A 232 -17.36 3.59 -16.83
C ALA A 232 -16.49 3.95 -15.62
N THR A 233 -16.78 5.06 -14.94
CA THR A 233 -16.06 5.55 -13.77
C THR A 233 -16.48 4.79 -12.53
N ASN A 234 -17.77 4.53 -12.33
CA ASN A 234 -18.27 3.62 -11.30
C ASN A 234 -17.75 2.22 -11.52
N LYS A 235 -17.69 1.72 -12.77
CA LYS A 235 -17.06 0.43 -13.09
C LYS A 235 -15.54 0.46 -12.89
N SER A 236 -14.87 1.58 -13.13
CA SER A 236 -13.44 1.74 -12.86
C SER A 236 -13.15 1.93 -11.36
N PHE A 237 -14.02 2.56 -10.59
CA PHE A 237 -13.95 2.65 -9.13
C PHE A 237 -14.38 1.35 -8.46
N ASP A 238 -15.30 0.61 -9.06
CA ASP A 238 -15.68 -0.72 -8.61
C ASP A 238 -14.57 -1.71 -9.00
N ASN A 239 -13.91 -1.56 -10.15
CA ASN A 239 -12.73 -2.35 -10.51
C ASN A 239 -11.47 -1.92 -9.76
N PHE A 240 -11.27 -0.63 -9.46
CA PHE A 240 -10.14 -0.14 -8.66
C PHE A 240 -10.37 -0.46 -7.19
N GLY A 241 -11.59 -0.23 -6.69
CA GLY A 241 -12.06 -0.71 -5.40
C GLY A 241 -11.87 -2.21 -5.31
N ARG A 242 -12.37 -3.01 -6.26
CA ARG A 242 -12.14 -4.46 -6.29
C ARG A 242 -10.70 -4.86 -6.52
N CYS A 243 -9.87 -4.19 -7.31
CA CYS A 243 -8.46 -4.58 -7.52
C CYS A 243 -7.60 -4.18 -6.33
N THR A 244 -7.79 -2.99 -5.77
CA THR A 244 -7.05 -2.52 -4.59
C THR A 244 -7.55 -3.23 -3.34
N ILE A 245 -8.87 -3.42 -3.18
CA ILE A 245 -9.43 -4.31 -2.17
C ILE A 245 -8.99 -5.74 -2.47
N TYR A 246 -8.89 -6.25 -3.70
CA TYR A 246 -8.42 -7.62 -3.95
C TYR A 246 -6.93 -7.78 -3.68
N CYS A 247 -6.08 -6.82 -4.05
CA CYS A 247 -4.65 -6.82 -3.71
C CYS A 247 -4.43 -6.70 -2.19
N HIS A 248 -5.15 -5.82 -1.50
CA HIS A 248 -5.07 -5.69 -0.04
C HIS A 248 -5.88 -6.75 0.72
N SER A 249 -6.94 -7.29 0.15
CA SER A 249 -7.75 -8.37 0.72
C SER A 249 -7.11 -9.70 0.45
N ARG A 250 -6.22 -9.85 -0.54
CA ARG A 250 -5.29 -10.98 -0.58
C ARG A 250 -4.34 -10.89 0.60
N ARG A 251 -3.83 -9.68 0.90
CA ARG A 251 -3.07 -9.36 2.12
C ARG A 251 -3.88 -9.68 3.38
N LEU A 252 -5.17 -9.31 3.48
CA LEU A 252 -6.10 -9.62 4.59
C LEU A 252 -6.63 -11.06 4.62
N LEU A 253 -6.76 -11.75 3.49
CA LEU A 253 -7.17 -13.16 3.40
C LEU A 253 -6.05 -14.07 3.90
N SER A 254 -4.79 -13.63 3.81
CA SER A 254 -3.69 -14.21 4.59
C SER A 254 -3.82 -14.03 6.12
N TYR A 255 -4.78 -13.23 6.61
CA TYR A 255 -5.13 -13.13 8.03
C TYR A 255 -6.37 -13.98 8.41
N VAL A 256 -7.00 -14.66 7.45
CA VAL A 256 -8.29 -15.37 7.66
C VAL A 256 -8.22 -16.87 7.30
N PHE A 257 -7.07 -17.34 6.80
CA PHE A 257 -6.78 -18.76 6.61
C PHE A 257 -5.52 -19.17 7.34
#